data_AF-A0A7S2Q7S6-F1
#
_entry.id   AF-A0A7S2Q7S6-F1
#
_cell.length_a   1.000
_cell.length_b   1.000
_cell.length_c   1.000
_cell.angle_alpha   90.00
_cell.angle_beta   90.00
_cell.angle_gamma   90.00
#
_symmetry.space_group_name_H-M   'P 1'
#
loop_
_entity.id
_entity.type
_entity.pdbx_description
1 polymer ?
#
loop_
_entity_poly.entity_id
_entity_poly.type
_entity_poly.pdbx_seq_one_letter_code
_entity_poly.pdbx_strand_id
1 'polypeptide(L)'
;SELGVQAPLGFWDPMGFVKDGDVETFKEYREAEIKHGRVSMLATIGYMVPEYFKFQGFISPSAGLKFADVPNGIQAITKVPAEGWLQWVALCGLYEFVVNEKVGDEPGNYGKGNLGISGVGVGDPAKRSRSLNAELANGRLAMMAFWGMFFQDAFTGSAWGDWALYTDSPLR
;
A
#
# COMPACT_ATOMS: atom_id res chain seq x y z
N SER A 1 -13.77 -21.35 6.14
CA SER A 1 -13.69 -20.00 6.72
C SER A 1 -13.71 -19.02 5.57
N GLU A 2 -14.59 -18.03 5.60
CA GLU A 2 -14.61 -16.98 4.59
C GLU A 2 -13.34 -16.13 4.68
N LEU A 3 -12.86 -15.64 3.53
CA LEU A 3 -11.68 -14.77 3.46
C LEU A 3 -11.98 -13.42 4.10
N GLY A 4 -11.10 -12.96 4.99
CA GLY A 4 -11.19 -11.66 5.68
C GLY A 4 -11.90 -11.70 7.03
N VAL A 5 -12.50 -12.83 7.42
CA VAL A 5 -13.10 -13.07 8.74
C VAL A 5 -12.03 -13.65 9.66
N GLN A 6 -11.51 -12.85 10.58
CA GLN A 6 -10.41 -13.22 11.47
C GLN A 6 -10.67 -12.70 12.89
N ALA A 7 -10.20 -13.45 13.88
CA ALA A 7 -10.13 -12.96 15.25
C ALA A 7 -9.19 -11.73 15.32
N PRO A 8 -9.47 -10.72 16.17
CA PRO A 8 -10.47 -10.71 17.24
C PRO A 8 -11.88 -10.28 16.83
N LEU A 9 -12.06 -9.63 15.67
CA LEU A 9 -13.33 -8.98 15.30
C LEU A 9 -14.34 -9.92 14.62
N GLY A 10 -13.89 -11.02 14.01
CA GLY A 10 -14.76 -11.91 13.25
C GLY A 10 -15.34 -11.20 12.02
N PHE A 11 -16.65 -11.33 11.80
CA PHE A 11 -17.36 -10.61 10.74
C PHE A 11 -17.70 -9.19 11.21
N TRP A 12 -17.23 -8.19 10.49
CA TRP A 12 -17.35 -6.78 10.87
C TRP A 12 -17.96 -5.96 9.73
N ASP A 13 -19.26 -5.65 9.84
CA ASP A 13 -20.01 -4.78 8.94
C ASP A 13 -21.00 -3.90 9.75
N PRO A 14 -20.51 -2.82 10.39
CA PRO A 14 -21.37 -1.95 11.20
C PRO A 14 -22.35 -1.12 10.36
N MET A 15 -22.01 -0.84 9.10
CA MET A 15 -22.83 -0.02 8.20
C MET A 15 -23.85 -0.85 7.38
N GLY A 16 -23.70 -2.18 7.38
CA GLY A 16 -24.64 -3.10 6.74
C GLY A 16 -24.54 -3.17 5.23
N PHE A 17 -23.37 -2.87 4.66
CA PHE A 17 -23.15 -2.86 3.22
C PHE A 17 -23.33 -4.25 2.57
N VAL A 18 -23.21 -5.33 3.35
CA VAL A 18 -23.30 -6.71 2.85
C VAL A 18 -24.67 -7.35 3.17
N LYS A 19 -25.60 -6.61 3.79
CA LYS A 19 -26.89 -7.15 4.24
C LYS A 19 -27.84 -7.54 3.10
N ASP A 20 -27.78 -6.83 1.98
CA ASP A 20 -28.69 -7.02 0.85
C ASP A 20 -28.29 -8.23 -0.04
N GLY A 21 -27.17 -8.88 0.25
CA GLY A 21 -26.82 -10.19 -0.30
C GLY A 21 -26.35 -10.19 -1.76
N ASP A 22 -26.08 -9.03 -2.37
CA ASP A 22 -25.52 -8.99 -3.71
C ASP A 22 -24.04 -9.43 -3.72
N VAL A 23 -23.80 -10.59 -4.32
CA VAL A 23 -22.48 -11.23 -4.41
C VAL A 23 -21.55 -10.44 -5.33
N GLU A 24 -22.08 -9.79 -6.37
CA GLU A 24 -21.28 -9.00 -7.30
C GLU A 24 -20.75 -7.73 -6.61
N THR A 25 -21.63 -6.97 -5.96
CA THR A 25 -21.23 -5.81 -5.15
C THR A 25 -20.20 -6.20 -4.06
N PHE A 26 -20.37 -7.34 -3.39
CA PHE A 26 -19.39 -7.81 -2.40
C PHE A 26 -18.02 -8.11 -3.02
N LYS A 27 -17.99 -8.73 -4.21
CA LYS A 27 -16.73 -8.98 -4.94
C LYS A 27 -16.03 -7.68 -5.31
N GLU A 28 -16.76 -6.68 -5.79
CA GLU A 28 -16.21 -5.36 -6.12
C GLU A 28 -15.61 -4.67 -4.89
N TYR A 29 -16.31 -4.67 -3.75
CA TYR A 29 -15.79 -4.11 -2.50
C TYR A 29 -14.56 -4.86 -2.00
N ARG A 30 -14.53 -6.18 -2.16
CA ARG A 30 -13.35 -6.99 -1.81
C ARG A 30 -12.17 -6.69 -2.72
N GLU A 31 -12.39 -6.52 -4.02
CA GLU A 31 -11.32 -6.10 -4.94
C GLU A 31 -10.78 -4.73 -4.58
N ALA A 32 -11.66 -3.78 -4.28
CA ALA A 32 -11.27 -2.45 -3.83
C ALA A 32 -10.45 -2.52 -2.55
N GLU A 33 -10.87 -3.30 -1.55
CA GLU A 33 -10.14 -3.52 -0.30
C GLU A 33 -8.72 -4.07 -0.55
N ILE A 34 -8.59 -5.09 -1.39
CA ILE A 34 -7.29 -5.69 -1.73
C ILE A 34 -6.40 -4.68 -2.47
N LYS A 35 -6.95 -3.93 -3.42
CA LYS A 35 -6.19 -2.93 -4.19
C LYS A 35 -5.66 -1.81 -3.28
N HIS A 36 -6.51 -1.24 -2.44
CA HIS A 36 -6.10 -0.21 -1.48
C HIS A 36 -5.11 -0.77 -0.45
N GLY A 37 -5.31 -2.00 0.03
CA GLY A 37 -4.39 -2.67 0.94
C GLY A 37 -2.99 -2.87 0.33
N ARG A 38 -2.90 -3.36 -0.90
CA ARG A 38 -1.61 -3.54 -1.62
C ARG A 38 -0.87 -2.24 -1.85
N VAL A 39 -1.58 -1.21 -2.31
CA VAL A 39 -1.00 0.13 -2.50
C VAL A 39 -0.51 0.70 -1.17
N SER A 40 -1.29 0.55 -0.10
CA SER A 40 -0.92 1.06 1.23
C SER A 40 0.26 0.32 1.85
N MET A 41 0.39 -1.00 1.62
CA MET A 41 1.58 -1.77 2.04
C MET A 41 2.86 -1.23 1.38
N LEU A 42 2.82 -0.99 0.06
CA LEU A 42 3.95 -0.40 -0.66
C LEU A 42 4.21 1.05 -0.24
N ALA A 43 3.16 1.85 -0.04
CA ALA A 43 3.27 3.23 0.39
C ALA A 43 3.90 3.33 1.79
N THR A 44 3.54 2.44 2.72
CA THR A 44 4.10 2.39 4.07
C THR A 44 5.60 2.11 4.01
N ILE A 45 6.03 1.11 3.23
CA ILE A 45 7.46 0.81 3.01
C ILE A 45 8.15 1.99 2.31
N GLY A 46 7.50 2.59 1.31
CA GLY A 46 8.00 3.75 0.58
C GLY A 46 8.17 5.00 1.45
N TYR A 47 7.45 5.09 2.57
CA TYR A 47 7.62 6.15 3.57
C TYR A 47 8.82 5.89 4.50
N MET A 48 9.11 4.61 4.78
CA MET A 48 10.19 4.20 5.68
C MET A 48 11.56 4.10 5.02
N VAL A 49 11.64 3.52 3.82
CA VAL A 49 12.92 3.21 3.15
C VAL A 49 13.78 4.46 2.85
N PRO A 50 13.22 5.58 2.35
CA PRO A 50 13.99 6.80 2.05
C PRO A 50 14.66 7.45 3.27
N GLU A 51 14.23 7.10 4.49
CA GLU A 51 14.86 7.54 5.73
C GLU A 51 16.23 6.88 5.92
N TYR A 52 16.29 5.57 5.69
CA TYR A 52 17.51 4.78 5.90
C TYR A 52 18.41 4.75 4.68
N PHE A 53 17.84 4.82 3.48
CA PHE A 53 18.58 4.67 2.24
C PHE A 53 18.04 5.58 1.14
N LYS A 54 18.91 6.43 0.60
CA LYS A 54 18.65 7.19 -0.62
C LYS A 54 19.60 6.71 -1.72
N PHE A 55 19.07 6.54 -2.92
CA PHE A 55 19.89 6.20 -4.08
C PHE A 55 20.92 7.29 -4.34
N GLN A 56 22.14 6.91 -4.73
CA GLN A 56 23.15 7.87 -5.16
C GLN A 56 22.93 8.20 -6.63
N GLY A 57 22.79 9.49 -6.97
CA GLY A 57 22.63 9.95 -8.35
C GLY A 57 21.73 11.17 -8.49
N PHE A 58 21.44 11.52 -9.74
CA PHE A 58 20.54 12.61 -10.11
C PHE A 58 19.15 12.09 -10.46
N ILE A 59 18.11 12.68 -9.89
CA ILE A 59 16.71 12.51 -10.32
C ILE A 59 16.51 13.12 -11.69
N SER A 60 17.09 14.30 -11.90
CA SER A 60 17.01 15.03 -13.16
C SER A 60 18.38 15.63 -13.45
N PRO A 61 19.12 15.09 -14.42
CA PRO A 61 20.39 15.66 -14.87
C PRO A 61 20.22 17.09 -15.41
N SER A 62 19.06 17.41 -15.99
CA SER A 62 18.74 18.74 -16.53
C SER A 62 18.46 19.78 -15.44
N ALA A 63 17.87 19.38 -14.31
CA ALA A 63 17.61 20.25 -13.17
C ALA A 63 18.71 20.19 -12.09
N GLY A 64 19.72 19.33 -12.25
CA GLY A 64 20.78 19.14 -11.25
C GLY A 64 20.31 18.58 -9.91
N LEU A 65 19.10 18.03 -9.83
CA LEU A 65 18.48 17.54 -8.60
C LEU A 65 19.01 16.15 -8.24
N LYS A 66 19.61 15.99 -7.05
CA LYS A 66 20.04 14.69 -6.54
C LYS A 66 18.95 14.03 -5.72
N PHE A 67 18.95 12.70 -5.67
CA PHE A 67 18.06 11.95 -4.77
C PHE A 67 18.28 12.30 -3.29
N ALA A 68 19.49 12.74 -2.92
CA ALA A 68 19.79 13.20 -1.56
C ALA A 68 19.05 14.49 -1.19
N ASP A 69 18.77 15.37 -2.17
CA ASP A 69 18.16 16.68 -1.95
C ASP A 69 16.63 16.61 -1.82
N VAL A 70 16.04 15.42 -2.02
CA VAL A 70 14.62 15.19 -1.84
C VAL A 70 14.33 14.98 -0.35
N PRO A 71 13.49 15.81 0.28
CA PRO A 71 13.07 15.63 1.66
C PRO A 71 12.17 14.40 1.77
N ASN A 72 12.09 13.82 2.96
CA ASN A 72 11.24 12.66 3.20
C ASN A 72 9.77 13.10 3.40
N GLY A 73 8.84 12.18 3.20
CA GLY A 73 7.41 12.44 3.39
C GLY A 73 6.72 13.19 2.25
N ILE A 74 5.68 13.94 2.56
CA ILE A 74 4.80 14.67 1.64
C ILE A 74 5.59 15.74 0.87
N GLN A 75 6.63 16.32 1.49
CA GLN A 75 7.48 17.30 0.84
C GLN A 75 8.28 16.72 -0.35
N ALA A 76 8.47 15.39 -0.40
CA ALA A 76 9.09 14.73 -1.54
C ALA A 76 8.29 14.96 -2.83
N ILE A 77 6.95 14.94 -2.73
CA ILE A 77 6.02 15.00 -3.87
C ILE A 77 6.21 16.31 -4.64
N THR A 78 6.46 17.41 -3.95
CA THR A 78 6.59 18.74 -4.55
C THR A 78 7.96 19.01 -5.17
N LYS A 79 8.97 18.19 -4.86
CA LYS A 79 10.34 18.31 -5.41
C LYS A 79 10.55 17.52 -6.69
N VAL A 80 9.73 16.49 -6.93
CA VAL A 80 9.80 15.71 -8.16
C VAL A 80 9.25 16.55 -9.32
N PRO A 81 10.01 16.72 -10.42
CA PRO A 81 9.56 17.52 -11.57
C PRO A 81 8.32 16.89 -12.23
N ALA A 82 7.48 17.73 -12.82
CA ALA A 82 6.22 17.30 -13.46
C ALA A 82 6.42 16.25 -14.57
N GLU A 83 7.55 16.31 -15.29
CA GLU A 83 7.91 15.31 -16.30
C GLU A 83 8.08 13.91 -15.70
N GLY A 84 8.67 13.82 -14.50
CA GLY A 84 8.83 12.56 -13.77
C GLY A 84 7.49 11.99 -13.32
N TRP A 85 6.59 12.85 -12.85
CA TRP A 85 5.21 12.45 -12.52
C TRP A 85 4.45 11.94 -13.74
N LEU A 86 4.59 12.59 -14.90
CA LEU A 86 3.94 12.16 -16.13
C LEU A 86 4.42 10.77 -16.56
N GLN A 87 5.73 10.52 -16.51
CA GLN A 87 6.30 9.19 -16.80
C GLN A 87 5.77 8.12 -15.84
N TRP A 88 5.69 8.44 -14.54
CA TRP A 88 5.17 7.53 -13.52
C TRP A 88 3.68 7.22 -13.74
N VAL A 89 2.85 8.24 -13.95
CA VAL A 89 1.41 8.07 -14.21
C VAL A 89 1.19 7.28 -15.50
N ALA A 90 1.97 7.54 -16.55
CA ALA A 90 1.89 6.78 -17.80
C ALA A 90 2.27 5.32 -17.61
N LEU A 91 3.33 5.02 -16.85
CA LEU A 91 3.75 3.65 -16.54
C LEU A 91 2.71 2.92 -15.68
N CYS A 92 2.22 3.55 -14.62
CA CYS A 92 1.15 3.00 -13.78
C CYS A 92 -0.12 2.74 -14.60
N GLY A 93 -0.54 3.69 -15.43
CA GLY A 93 -1.69 3.56 -16.31
C GLY A 93 -1.51 2.41 -17.29
N LEU A 94 -0.36 2.30 -17.96
CA LEU A 94 -0.08 1.17 -18.84
C LEU A 94 -0.14 -0.16 -18.10
N TYR A 95 0.44 -0.24 -16.91
CA TYR A 95 0.44 -1.47 -16.13
C TYR A 95 -0.97 -1.86 -15.65
N GLU A 96 -1.78 -0.89 -15.26
CA GLU A 96 -3.14 -1.11 -14.80
C GLU A 96 -4.11 -1.46 -15.94
N PHE A 97 -4.03 -0.76 -17.07
CA PHE A 97 -4.97 -0.95 -18.19
C PHE A 97 -4.57 -2.06 -19.17
N VAL A 98 -3.27 -2.35 -19.32
CA VAL A 98 -2.78 -3.27 -20.37
C VAL A 98 -2.21 -4.56 -19.77
N VAL A 99 -1.54 -4.50 -18.62
CA VAL A 99 -0.77 -5.66 -18.10
C VAL A 99 -1.53 -6.42 -17.01
N ASN A 100 -2.38 -5.76 -16.24
CA ASN A 100 -3.16 -6.38 -15.17
C ASN A 100 -4.54 -6.82 -15.66
N GLU A 101 -4.57 -7.86 -16.49
CA GLU A 101 -5.81 -8.55 -16.81
C GLU A 101 -6.27 -9.44 -15.65
N LYS A 102 -7.55 -9.35 -15.28
CA LYS A 102 -8.14 -10.21 -14.25
C LYS A 102 -8.17 -11.65 -14.76
N VAL A 103 -7.65 -12.58 -13.97
CA VAL A 103 -7.65 -14.01 -14.30
C VAL A 103 -8.62 -14.72 -13.36
N GLY A 104 -9.79 -15.09 -13.89
CA GLY A 104 -10.83 -15.82 -13.16
C GLY A 104 -11.83 -14.93 -12.41
N ASP A 105 -12.66 -15.57 -11.59
CA ASP A 105 -13.77 -14.95 -10.83
C ASP A 105 -13.40 -14.61 -9.36
N GLU A 106 -12.12 -14.78 -9.01
CA GLU A 106 -11.60 -14.48 -7.67
C GLU A 106 -11.11 -13.02 -7.58
N PRO A 107 -11.63 -12.21 -6.63
CA PRO A 107 -11.22 -10.83 -6.42
C PRO A 107 -9.70 -10.65 -6.28
N GLY A 108 -9.10 -9.81 -7.14
CA GLY A 108 -7.69 -9.42 -7.04
C GLY A 108 -6.68 -10.46 -7.53
N ASN A 109 -7.13 -11.49 -8.26
CA ASN A 109 -6.26 -12.48 -8.90
C ASN A 109 -5.87 -12.03 -10.32
N TYR A 110 -4.57 -11.78 -10.52
CA TYR A 110 -3.99 -11.41 -11.81
C TYR A 110 -3.15 -12.54 -12.44
N GLY A 111 -3.28 -13.78 -11.95
CA GLY A 111 -2.56 -14.94 -12.48
C GLY A 111 -1.05 -14.97 -12.19
N LYS A 112 -0.52 -14.05 -11.38
CA LYS A 112 0.93 -13.88 -11.15
C LYS A 112 1.53 -14.89 -10.16
N GLY A 113 0.74 -15.81 -9.60
CA GLY A 113 1.23 -16.88 -8.70
C GLY A 113 1.78 -16.38 -7.36
N ASN A 114 2.52 -17.24 -6.65
CA ASN A 114 3.11 -16.87 -5.37
C ASN A 114 4.17 -15.77 -5.54
N LEU A 115 4.06 -14.68 -4.76
CA LEU A 115 4.93 -13.50 -4.82
C LEU A 115 5.01 -12.82 -6.21
N GLY A 116 4.11 -13.14 -7.15
CA GLY A 116 4.13 -12.54 -8.48
C GLY A 116 5.20 -13.07 -9.44
N ILE A 117 5.96 -14.10 -9.04
CA ILE A 117 7.15 -14.58 -9.75
C ILE A 117 6.98 -16.04 -10.23
N SER A 118 6.31 -16.88 -9.45
CA SER A 118 6.35 -18.32 -9.69
C SER A 118 5.34 -18.82 -10.72
N GLY A 119 4.29 -18.06 -11.07
CA GLY A 119 3.19 -18.54 -11.94
C GLY A 119 2.40 -19.74 -11.37
N VAL A 120 2.89 -20.36 -10.30
CA VAL A 120 2.30 -21.49 -9.60
C VAL A 120 1.62 -20.97 -8.34
N GLY A 121 0.30 -21.17 -8.27
CA GLY A 121 -0.49 -20.89 -7.07
C GLY A 121 -0.12 -21.84 -5.92
N VAL A 122 -0.38 -21.42 -4.69
CA VAL A 122 -0.21 -22.29 -3.52
C VAL A 122 -1.21 -23.45 -3.63
N GLY A 123 -0.71 -24.66 -3.92
CA GLY A 123 -1.55 -25.83 -4.19
C GLY A 123 -2.30 -26.38 -2.96
N ASP A 124 -1.87 -26.00 -1.74
CA ASP A 124 -2.54 -26.38 -0.49
C ASP A 124 -3.63 -25.34 -0.13
N PRO A 125 -4.92 -25.73 -0.11
CA PRO A 125 -6.03 -24.82 0.13
C PRO A 125 -6.01 -24.20 1.55
N ALA A 126 -5.47 -24.90 2.54
CA ALA A 126 -5.36 -24.37 3.91
C ALA A 126 -4.27 -23.28 4.00
N LYS A 127 -3.13 -23.49 3.34
CA LYS A 127 -2.07 -22.47 3.27
C LYS A 127 -2.50 -21.28 2.44
N ARG A 128 -3.22 -21.51 1.33
CA ARG A 128 -3.74 -20.45 0.48
C ARG A 128 -4.68 -19.52 1.25
N SER A 129 -5.68 -20.07 1.94
CA SER A 129 -6.61 -19.26 2.73
C SER A 129 -5.92 -18.50 3.86
N ARG A 130 -4.94 -19.11 4.53
CA ARG A 130 -4.11 -18.43 5.55
C ARG A 130 -3.31 -17.26 4.96
N SER A 131 -2.65 -17.46 3.83
CA SER A 131 -1.84 -16.41 3.20
C SER A 131 -2.69 -15.24 2.69
N LEU A 132 -3.84 -15.52 2.07
CA LEU A 132 -4.78 -14.48 1.63
C LEU A 132 -5.37 -13.70 2.81
N ASN A 133 -5.65 -14.40 3.92
CA ASN A 133 -6.05 -13.76 5.17
C ASN A 133 -4.94 -12.86 5.74
N ALA A 134 -3.69 -13.31 5.70
CA ALA A 134 -2.56 -12.50 6.13
C ALA A 134 -2.36 -11.26 5.24
N GLU A 135 -2.54 -11.39 3.93
CA GLU A 135 -2.49 -10.27 2.99
C GLU A 135 -3.55 -9.21 3.31
N LEU A 136 -4.80 -9.63 3.51
CA LEU A 136 -5.89 -8.72 3.90
C LEU A 136 -5.62 -8.05 5.25
N ALA A 137 -5.16 -8.80 6.25
CA ALA A 137 -4.87 -8.26 7.58
C ALA A 137 -3.73 -7.23 7.54
N ASN A 138 -2.64 -7.55 6.83
CA ASN A 138 -1.52 -6.62 6.63
C ASN A 138 -1.93 -5.41 5.79
N GLY A 139 -2.79 -5.59 4.78
CA GLY A 139 -3.35 -4.49 3.98
C GLY A 139 -4.19 -3.53 4.82
N ARG A 140 -5.08 -4.05 5.68
CA ARG A 140 -5.88 -3.24 6.63
C ARG A 140 -5.01 -2.46 7.60
N LEU A 141 -3.99 -3.13 8.16
CA LEU A 141 -3.04 -2.48 9.07
C LEU A 141 -2.23 -1.40 8.35
N ALA A 142 -1.76 -1.67 7.14
CA ALA A 142 -1.00 -0.72 6.34
C ALA A 142 -1.83 0.51 5.93
N MET A 143 -3.12 0.34 5.63
CA MET A 143 -4.03 1.47 5.37
C MET A 143 -4.08 2.42 6.57
N MET A 144 -4.22 1.89 7.79
CA MET A 144 -4.23 2.71 9.00
C MET A 144 -2.85 3.33 9.30
N ALA A 145 -1.77 2.56 9.11
CA ALA A 145 -0.40 3.03 9.34
C ALA A 145 -0.03 4.17 8.39
N PHE A 146 -0.36 4.05 7.10
CA PHE A 146 -0.12 5.08 6.11
C PHE A 146 -0.81 6.39 6.48
N TRP A 147 -2.09 6.34 6.86
CA TRP A 147 -2.80 7.54 7.31
C TRP A 147 -2.19 8.14 8.57
N GLY A 148 -1.77 7.31 9.53
CA GLY A 148 -1.07 7.77 10.72
C GLY A 148 0.21 8.54 10.39
N MET A 149 1.07 7.98 9.53
CA MET A 149 2.30 8.64 9.07
C MET A 149 2.01 9.90 8.26
N PHE A 150 1.00 9.85 7.37
CA PHE A 150 0.60 11.00 6.55
C PHE A 150 0.13 12.17 7.41
N PHE A 151 -0.77 11.93 8.38
CA PHE A 151 -1.24 12.98 9.28
C PHE A 151 -0.11 13.51 10.17
N GLN A 152 0.76 12.62 10.67
CA GLN A 152 1.91 13.03 11.44
C GLN A 152 2.82 13.97 10.65
N ASP A 153 3.19 13.61 9.42
CA ASP A 153 4.02 14.46 8.56
C ASP A 153 3.33 15.78 8.20
N ALA A 154 2.02 15.74 7.90
CA ALA A 154 1.26 16.93 7.58
C ALA A 154 1.23 17.96 8.72
N PHE A 155 1.13 17.51 9.98
CA PHE A 155 1.07 18.41 11.14
C PHE A 155 2.44 18.74 11.75
N THR A 156 3.38 17.80 11.76
CA THR A 156 4.70 18.00 12.39
C THR A 156 5.76 18.49 11.41
N GLY A 157 5.50 18.41 10.10
CA GLY A 157 6.45 18.77 9.05
C GLY A 157 7.65 17.83 8.94
N SER A 158 7.59 16.68 9.62
CA SER A 158 8.61 15.64 9.63
C SER A 158 7.96 14.28 9.39
N ALA A 159 8.49 13.52 8.43
CA ALA A 159 8.01 12.18 8.08
C ALA A 159 7.99 11.22 9.28
N TRP A 160 8.89 11.47 10.24
CA TRP A 160 8.96 10.85 11.54
C TRP A 160 9.18 11.96 12.56
N GLY A 161 8.31 12.05 13.56
CA GLY A 161 8.53 12.97 14.68
C GLY A 161 9.90 12.72 15.26
N ASP A 162 10.74 13.75 15.35
CA ASP A 162 12.09 13.62 15.85
C ASP A 162 12.05 13.06 17.28
N TRP A 163 12.60 11.87 17.48
CA TRP A 163 12.66 11.23 18.80
C TRP A 163 13.45 12.07 19.81
N ALA A 164 14.29 13.00 19.34
CA ALA A 164 14.95 14.00 20.18
C ALA A 164 14.00 15.07 20.72
N LEU A 165 12.81 15.27 20.14
CA LEU A 165 11.77 16.18 20.67
C LEU A 165 10.96 15.57 21.82
N TYR A 166 11.07 14.25 22.05
CA TYR A 166 10.35 13.53 23.10
C TYR A 166 11.21 13.25 24.34
N THR A 167 12.43 13.77 24.41
CA THR A 167 13.32 13.65 25.58
C THR A 167 12.74 14.32 26.82
N ASP A 168 11.87 15.32 26.66
CA ASP A 168 11.19 16.04 27.74
C ASP A 168 9.77 15.50 28.07
N SER A 169 9.37 14.36 27.47
CA SER A 169 8.05 13.77 27.75
C SER A 169 8.02 13.17 29.16
N PRO A 170 7.03 13.51 30.01
CA PRO A 170 6.93 13.06 31.40
C PRO A 170 6.56 11.56 31.56
N LEU A 171 6.50 10.79 30.47
CA LEU A 171 6.16 9.36 30.45
C LEU A 171 7.38 8.43 30.28
N ARG A 172 8.59 8.97 30.41
CA ARG A 172 9.85 8.22 30.51
C ARG A 172 10.41 8.34 31.93
#